data_AF-A0A9P3UBC8-F1
#
_entry.id   AF-A0A9P3UBC8-F1
#
_cell.length_a   1.000
_cell.length_b   1.000
_cell.length_c   1.000
_cell.angle_alpha   90.00
_cell.angle_beta   90.00
_cell.angle_gamma   90.00
#
_symmetry.space_group_name_H-M   'P 1'
#
loop_
_entity.id
_entity.type
_entity.pdbx_description
1 polymer ?
#
loop_
_entity_poly.entity_id
_entity_poly.type
_entity_poly.pdbx_seq_one_letter_code
_entity_poly.pdbx_strand_id
1 'polypeptide(L)'
;MSFTSMEVAIFGASACAAVCAQYAFIRCGLHGSFTSASWPEATLPDVQELTRVSNLVLSVYERDVTEPRFSDPVPPACVVKSVSYDDTRGQCPPYTIFLDLDARDICVAIRGLHLTHEADYAVLLNNRTGQQRLEDGFAHKGLLQAAWWLLEREADTLKELLQSNPGFSLTTSGHSLGSGIAALLTLLLASSLDRVGDLPPGKLHCLAFAPPRVVSLNLAVKYSDFITSVVLQLAVSPGVLMYEGHACPILGALSESWTPVHTREGPSYSLH
;
A
#
# COMPACT_ATOMS: atom_id res chain seq x y z
N MET A 1 -15.45 -42.87 31.65
CA MET A 1 -15.08 -42.95 30.22
C MET A 1 -13.92 -42.00 30.00
N SER A 2 -12.70 -42.53 29.88
CA SER A 2 -11.51 -41.76 29.55
C SER A 2 -11.40 -41.68 28.03
N PHE A 3 -11.67 -40.51 27.46
CA PHE A 3 -11.39 -40.26 26.04
C PHE A 3 -9.88 -40.39 25.81
N THR A 4 -9.49 -41.11 24.76
CA THR A 4 -8.08 -41.28 24.42
C THR A 4 -7.54 -39.98 23.81
N SER A 5 -6.26 -39.68 24.05
CA SER A 5 -5.61 -38.43 23.58
C SER A 5 -5.74 -38.18 22.07
N MET A 6 -6.00 -39.23 21.29
CA MET A 6 -6.20 -39.19 19.85
C MET A 6 -7.61 -38.66 19.47
N GLU A 7 -8.65 -39.01 20.23
CA GLU A 7 -10.02 -38.53 19.99
C GLU A 7 -10.15 -37.04 20.28
N VAL A 8 -9.50 -36.55 21.33
CA VAL A 8 -9.45 -35.11 21.66
C VAL A 8 -8.71 -34.31 20.57
N ALA A 9 -7.63 -34.87 20.01
CA ALA A 9 -6.89 -34.24 18.92
C ALA A 9 -7.70 -34.18 17.61
N ILE A 10 -8.44 -35.24 17.28
CA ILE A 10 -9.31 -35.28 16.09
C ILE A 10 -10.47 -34.30 16.24
N PHE A 11 -11.12 -34.25 17.40
CA PHE A 11 -12.18 -33.26 17.68
C PHE A 11 -11.65 -31.82 17.63
N GLY A 12 -10.46 -31.55 18.17
CA GLY A 12 -9.83 -30.23 18.12
C GLY A 12 -9.47 -29.79 16.69
N ALA A 13 -8.91 -30.70 15.89
CA ALA A 13 -8.58 -30.43 14.48
C ALA A 13 -9.85 -30.18 13.63
N SER A 14 -10.92 -30.93 13.89
CA SER A 14 -12.21 -30.79 13.19
C SER A 14 -12.91 -29.46 13.52
N ALA A 15 -12.88 -29.04 14.79
CA ALA A 15 -13.39 -27.74 15.21
C ALA A 15 -12.60 -26.58 14.60
N CYS A 16 -11.27 -26.69 14.55
CA CYS A 16 -10.41 -25.70 13.91
C CYS A 16 -10.69 -25.58 12.40
N ALA A 17 -10.82 -26.72 11.71
CA ALA A 17 -11.18 -26.74 10.29
C ALA A 17 -12.57 -26.13 10.03
N ALA A 18 -13.56 -26.41 10.89
CA ALA A 18 -14.90 -25.84 10.78
C ALA A 18 -14.91 -24.32 11.00
N VAL A 19 -14.16 -23.82 11.99
CA VAL A 19 -14.01 -22.38 12.22
C VAL A 19 -13.29 -21.70 11.05
N CYS A 20 -12.24 -22.31 10.50
CA CYS A 20 -11.55 -21.80 9.32
C CYS A 20 -12.46 -21.80 8.07
N ALA A 21 -13.26 -22.84 7.87
CA ALA A 21 -14.21 -22.93 6.77
C ALA A 21 -15.36 -21.93 6.92
N GLN A 22 -15.89 -21.73 8.13
CA GLN A 22 -16.89 -20.72 8.44
C GLN A 22 -16.33 -19.31 8.27
N TYR A 23 -15.10 -19.06 8.71
CA TYR A 23 -14.41 -17.79 8.48
C TYR A 23 -14.18 -17.54 6.99
N ALA A 24 -13.72 -18.53 6.23
CA ALA A 24 -13.58 -18.44 4.78
C ALA A 24 -14.93 -18.20 4.10
N PHE A 25 -15.99 -18.88 4.51
CA PHE A 25 -17.34 -18.71 3.97
C PHE A 25 -17.92 -17.32 4.26
N ILE A 26 -17.75 -16.81 5.49
CA ILE A 26 -18.15 -15.47 5.87
C ILE A 26 -17.35 -14.43 5.08
N ARG A 27 -16.04 -14.59 4.94
CA ARG A 27 -15.18 -13.61 4.25
C ARG A 27 -15.27 -13.66 2.72
N CYS A 28 -15.54 -14.82 2.14
CA CYS A 28 -15.82 -14.97 0.71
C CYS A 28 -17.28 -14.62 0.38
N GLY A 29 -18.20 -14.65 1.35
CA GLY A 29 -19.62 -14.32 1.17
C GLY A 29 -19.99 -12.85 1.48
N LEU A 30 -19.21 -12.16 2.31
CA LEU A 30 -19.34 -10.72 2.54
C LEU A 30 -18.89 -9.95 1.30
N HIS A 31 -19.88 -9.49 0.53
CA HIS A 31 -19.64 -8.58 -0.58
C HIS A 31 -19.28 -7.21 -0.01
N GLY A 32 -18.21 -6.59 -0.54
CA GLY A 32 -17.81 -5.24 -0.14
C GLY A 32 -18.90 -4.18 -0.39
N SER A 33 -19.92 -4.49 -1.19
CA SER A 33 -21.10 -3.65 -1.41
C SER A 33 -21.92 -3.41 -0.13
N PHE A 34 -21.91 -4.33 0.84
CA PHE A 34 -22.58 -4.12 2.13
C PHE A 34 -21.81 -3.15 3.04
N THR A 35 -20.48 -3.07 2.89
CA THR A 35 -19.62 -2.18 3.69
C THR A 35 -19.58 -0.76 3.15
N SER A 36 -19.76 -0.57 1.83
CA SER A 36 -19.79 0.76 1.19
C SER A 36 -21.20 1.33 1.00
N ALA A 37 -22.26 0.60 1.35
CA ALA A 37 -23.65 1.03 1.15
C ALA A 37 -24.01 2.36 1.84
N SER A 38 -23.31 2.72 2.92
CA SER A 38 -23.52 3.96 3.66
C SER A 38 -22.49 5.06 3.34
N TRP A 39 -21.64 4.86 2.34
CA TRP A 39 -20.55 5.79 2.01
C TRP A 39 -21.01 6.84 0.99
N PRO A 40 -20.46 8.06 1.06
CA PRO A 40 -20.75 9.08 0.06
C PRO A 40 -20.22 8.65 -1.32
N GLU A 41 -20.93 9.04 -2.37
CA GLU A 41 -20.46 8.84 -3.73
C GLU A 41 -19.22 9.71 -4.01
N ALA A 42 -18.31 9.15 -4.80
CA ALA A 42 -17.13 9.86 -5.29
C ALA A 42 -17.52 11.07 -6.13
N THR A 43 -16.86 12.21 -5.90
CA THR A 43 -17.06 13.39 -6.74
C THR A 43 -16.30 13.25 -8.07
N LEU A 44 -16.69 14.01 -9.08
CA LEU A 44 -15.98 14.00 -10.37
C LEU A 44 -14.48 14.32 -10.24
N PRO A 45 -14.04 15.33 -9.45
CA PRO A 45 -12.62 15.55 -9.19
C PRO A 45 -11.90 14.33 -8.62
N ASP A 46 -12.54 13.62 -7.68
CA ASP A 46 -11.96 12.41 -7.11
C ASP A 46 -11.75 11.33 -8.18
N VAL A 47 -12.76 11.12 -9.02
CA VAL A 47 -12.69 10.16 -10.14
C VAL A 47 -11.57 10.53 -11.10
N GLN A 48 -11.44 11.82 -11.44
CA GLN A 48 -10.38 12.31 -12.34
C GLN A 48 -8.98 12.09 -11.76
N GLU A 49 -8.79 12.40 -10.47
CA GLU A 49 -7.52 12.19 -9.79
C GLU A 49 -7.12 10.71 -9.81
N LEU A 50 -8.06 9.81 -9.55
CA LEU A 50 -7.78 8.38 -9.57
C LEU A 50 -7.48 7.84 -10.93
N THR A 51 -8.25 8.24 -11.94
CA THR A 51 -8.00 7.80 -13.29
C THR A 51 -6.59 8.23 -13.69
N ARG A 52 -6.21 9.48 -13.40
CA ARG A 52 -4.86 10.00 -13.60
C ARG A 52 -3.80 9.17 -12.87
N VAL A 53 -3.91 8.99 -11.56
CA VAL A 53 -2.86 8.30 -10.78
C VAL A 53 -2.84 6.80 -11.07
N SER A 54 -3.98 6.16 -11.31
CA SER A 54 -4.05 4.77 -11.75
C SER A 54 -3.34 4.58 -13.10
N ASN A 55 -3.47 5.56 -14.02
CA ASN A 55 -2.77 5.55 -15.28
C ASN A 55 -1.24 5.60 -15.08
N LEU A 56 -0.77 6.50 -14.20
CA LEU A 56 0.66 6.58 -13.84
C LEU A 56 1.15 5.26 -13.24
N VAL A 57 0.40 4.64 -12.32
CA VAL A 57 0.74 3.33 -11.75
C VAL A 57 0.80 2.24 -12.81
N LEU A 58 -0.16 2.19 -13.74
CA LEU A 58 -0.18 1.22 -14.84
C LEU A 58 1.01 1.42 -15.78
N SER A 59 1.42 2.67 -16.05
CA SER A 59 2.56 2.97 -16.91
C SER A 59 3.89 2.41 -16.39
N VAL A 60 4.05 2.19 -15.07
CA VAL A 60 5.25 1.55 -14.48
C VAL A 60 5.39 0.08 -14.91
N TYR A 61 4.31 -0.53 -15.40
CA TYR A 61 4.33 -1.88 -15.95
C TYR A 61 4.73 -1.93 -17.42
N GLU A 62 4.69 -0.79 -18.11
CA GLU A 62 4.98 -0.67 -19.53
C GLU A 62 6.48 -0.71 -19.80
N ARG A 63 6.84 -1.17 -21.00
CA ARG A 63 8.23 -1.07 -21.48
C ARG A 63 8.54 0.31 -22.06
N ASP A 64 7.52 0.91 -22.67
CA ASP A 64 7.55 2.23 -23.26
C ASP A 64 6.27 2.96 -22.83
N VAL A 65 6.44 4.08 -22.14
CA VAL A 65 5.32 4.89 -21.63
C VAL A 65 4.66 5.74 -22.71
N THR A 66 5.30 5.89 -23.87
CA THR A 66 4.78 6.64 -25.03
C THR A 66 3.90 5.78 -25.93
N GLU A 67 4.20 4.48 -26.00
CA GLU A 67 3.42 3.47 -26.71
C GLU A 67 2.99 2.33 -25.76
N PRO A 68 2.17 2.65 -24.74
CA PRO A 68 1.76 1.68 -23.72
C PRO A 68 0.74 0.67 -24.24
N ARG A 69 0.64 -0.48 -23.57
CA ARG A 69 -0.32 -1.56 -23.88
C ARG A 69 -1.60 -1.51 -23.06
N PHE A 70 -1.49 -1.05 -21.81
CA PHE A 70 -2.53 -1.15 -20.78
C PHE A 70 -2.86 0.19 -20.12
N SER A 71 -2.04 1.23 -20.34
CA SER A 71 -2.25 2.60 -19.87
C SER A 71 -2.48 3.55 -21.05
N ASP A 72 -2.94 4.77 -20.76
CA ASP A 72 -2.85 5.89 -21.68
C ASP A 72 -1.39 6.37 -21.78
N PRO A 73 -0.97 6.93 -22.93
CA PRO A 73 0.37 7.47 -23.11
C PRO A 73 0.72 8.53 -22.07
N VAL A 74 1.88 8.39 -21.44
CA VAL A 74 2.43 9.39 -20.54
C VAL A 74 3.50 10.19 -21.30
N PRO A 75 3.41 11.53 -21.33
CA PRO A 75 4.45 12.35 -21.97
C PRO A 75 5.83 12.07 -21.35
N PRO A 76 6.89 11.87 -22.16
CA PRO A 76 8.24 11.64 -21.63
C PRO A 76 8.74 12.75 -20.71
N ALA A 77 8.31 13.99 -20.95
CA ALA A 77 8.64 15.15 -20.13
C ALA A 77 8.11 15.04 -18.69
N CYS A 78 7.07 14.24 -18.45
CA CYS A 78 6.54 13.97 -17.12
C CYS A 78 7.38 12.95 -16.35
N VAL A 79 8.25 12.18 -17.01
CA VAL A 79 9.06 11.14 -16.37
C VAL A 79 10.37 11.76 -15.90
N VAL A 80 10.53 11.93 -14.58
CA VAL A 80 11.78 12.40 -13.99
C VAL A 80 12.79 11.27 -13.94
N LYS A 81 12.36 10.11 -13.45
CA LYS A 81 13.25 8.97 -13.19
C LYS A 81 12.49 7.67 -13.16
N SER A 82 12.92 6.69 -13.93
CA SER A 82 12.44 5.31 -13.88
C SER A 82 13.53 4.41 -13.33
N VAL A 83 13.20 3.60 -12.32
CA VAL A 83 14.13 2.74 -11.60
C VAL A 83 13.72 1.29 -11.81
N SER A 84 14.63 0.50 -12.40
CA SER A 84 14.38 -0.89 -12.78
C SER A 84 14.79 -1.88 -11.69
N TYR A 85 14.55 -3.17 -11.92
CA TYR A 85 15.02 -4.23 -11.02
C TYR A 85 16.55 -4.27 -10.87
N ASP A 86 17.29 -3.96 -11.95
CA ASP A 86 18.75 -3.93 -11.92
C ASP A 86 19.26 -2.80 -11.00
N ASP A 87 18.54 -1.68 -10.97
CA ASP A 87 18.87 -0.52 -10.15
C ASP A 87 18.54 -0.72 -8.66
N THR A 88 17.45 -1.44 -8.38
CA THR A 88 16.98 -1.71 -7.01
C THR A 88 17.70 -2.87 -6.34
N ARG A 89 18.31 -3.76 -7.13
CA ARG A 89 19.03 -4.96 -6.66
C ARG A 89 18.18 -5.80 -5.69
N GLY A 90 16.86 -5.83 -5.94
CA GLY A 90 15.88 -6.59 -5.18
C GLY A 90 15.50 -6.03 -3.81
N GLN A 91 15.91 -4.80 -3.47
CA GLN A 91 15.54 -4.15 -2.19
C GLN A 91 14.13 -3.55 -2.22
N CYS A 92 13.67 -3.15 -3.41
CA CYS A 92 12.36 -2.55 -3.65
C CYS A 92 11.90 -2.94 -5.05
N PRO A 93 10.59 -3.14 -5.29
CA PRO A 93 10.06 -3.23 -6.65
C PRO A 93 10.39 -1.98 -7.48
N PRO A 94 10.39 -2.07 -8.82
CA PRO A 94 10.56 -0.93 -9.71
C PRO A 94 9.56 0.18 -9.40
N TYR A 95 9.99 1.41 -9.66
CA TYR A 95 9.14 2.58 -9.49
C TYR A 95 9.57 3.67 -10.46
N THR A 96 8.67 4.62 -10.66
CA THR A 96 8.92 5.81 -11.46
C THR A 96 8.49 7.05 -10.68
N ILE A 97 9.32 8.09 -10.74
CA ILE A 97 9.00 9.42 -10.22
C ILE A 97 8.53 10.26 -11.40
N PHE A 98 7.31 10.76 -11.29
CA PHE A 98 6.67 11.62 -12.26
C PHE A 98 6.59 13.05 -11.73
N LEU A 99 6.75 14.02 -12.63
CA LEU A 99 6.46 15.43 -12.41
C LEU A 99 5.30 15.82 -13.34
N ASP A 100 4.11 15.92 -12.75
CA ASP A 100 2.89 16.30 -13.45
C ASP A 100 2.66 17.80 -13.27
N LEU A 101 2.97 18.57 -14.30
CA LEU A 101 2.83 20.03 -14.28
C LEU A 101 1.37 20.48 -14.31
N ASP A 102 0.49 19.70 -14.94
CA ASP A 102 -0.92 20.02 -15.10
C ASP A 102 -1.66 19.83 -13.77
N ALA A 103 -1.42 18.71 -13.10
CA ALA A 103 -1.94 18.45 -11.75
C ALA A 103 -1.17 19.20 -10.65
N ARG A 104 0.00 19.76 -10.97
CA ARG A 104 0.95 20.34 -10.01
C ARG A 104 1.33 19.35 -8.91
N ASP A 105 1.76 18.17 -9.33
CA ASP A 105 1.95 17.02 -8.47
C ASP A 105 3.24 16.27 -8.80
N ILE A 106 3.95 15.82 -7.78
CA ILE A 106 5.07 14.88 -7.91
C ILE A 106 4.55 13.53 -7.48
N CYS A 107 4.50 12.56 -8.40
CA CYS A 107 3.94 11.24 -8.12
C CYS A 107 5.05 10.17 -8.13
N VAL A 108 5.22 9.48 -6.99
CA VAL A 108 6.06 8.28 -6.88
C VAL A 108 5.19 7.05 -7.07
N ALA A 109 5.23 6.44 -8.25
CA ALA A 109 4.43 5.26 -8.57
C ALA A 109 5.28 3.99 -8.46
N ILE A 110 4.85 3.07 -7.59
CA ILE A 110 5.57 1.83 -7.25
C ILE A 110 4.86 0.64 -7.85
N ARG A 111 5.62 -0.18 -8.58
CA ARG A 111 5.11 -1.40 -9.21
C ARG A 111 4.73 -2.44 -8.16
N GLY A 112 3.66 -3.17 -8.43
CA GLY A 112 3.31 -4.39 -7.71
C GLY A 112 4.20 -5.59 -8.07
N LEU A 113 3.93 -6.72 -7.42
CA LEU A 113 4.70 -7.94 -7.58
C LEU A 113 4.70 -8.46 -9.03
N HIS A 114 5.87 -8.82 -9.51
CA HIS A 114 6.05 -9.56 -10.75
C HIS A 114 6.23 -11.05 -10.45
N LEU A 115 5.33 -11.89 -10.94
CA LEU A 115 5.28 -13.34 -10.65
C LEU A 115 6.56 -14.11 -11.03
N THR A 116 7.37 -13.59 -11.93
CA THR A 116 8.61 -14.22 -12.40
C THR A 116 9.83 -13.78 -11.63
N HIS A 117 9.72 -12.76 -10.76
CA HIS A 117 10.87 -12.16 -10.10
C HIS A 117 10.89 -12.43 -8.61
N GLU A 118 11.83 -13.29 -8.20
CA GLU A 118 11.97 -13.77 -6.82
C GLU A 118 12.20 -12.65 -5.81
N ALA A 119 12.78 -11.51 -6.23
CA ALA A 119 13.01 -10.37 -5.37
C ALA A 119 11.71 -9.80 -4.76
N ASP A 120 10.63 -9.73 -5.54
CA ASP A 120 9.35 -9.23 -5.04
C ASP A 120 8.75 -10.18 -4.00
N TYR A 121 8.93 -11.48 -4.19
CA TYR A 121 8.57 -12.49 -3.20
C TYR A 121 9.46 -12.39 -1.95
N ALA A 122 10.75 -12.09 -2.10
CA ALA A 122 11.63 -11.90 -0.97
C ALA A 122 11.17 -10.71 -0.10
N VAL A 123 10.78 -9.59 -0.71
CA VAL A 123 10.19 -8.44 -0.01
C VAL A 123 8.88 -8.85 0.69
N LEU A 124 7.97 -9.50 -0.03
CA LEU A 124 6.67 -9.90 0.53
C LEU A 124 6.79 -10.94 1.65
N LEU A 125 7.66 -11.93 1.51
CA LEU A 125 7.80 -13.06 2.44
C LEU A 125 8.78 -12.77 3.58
N ASN A 126 9.49 -11.64 3.54
CA ASN A 126 10.32 -11.16 4.64
C ASN A 126 9.46 -10.56 5.76
N ASN A 127 8.65 -11.43 6.37
CA ASN A 127 7.81 -11.14 7.52
C ASN A 127 7.85 -12.29 8.56
N ARG A 128 8.84 -13.19 8.46
CA ARG A 128 8.95 -14.42 9.27
C ARG A 128 9.07 -14.19 10.78
N THR A 129 9.49 -12.99 11.20
CA THR A 129 9.56 -12.61 12.63
C THR A 129 8.25 -12.04 13.15
N GLY A 130 7.28 -11.74 12.26
CA GLY A 130 6.07 -11.02 12.58
C GLY A 130 6.40 -9.59 13.02
N GLN A 131 5.91 -8.60 12.25
CA GLN A 131 5.72 -7.23 12.74
C GLN A 131 7.03 -6.48 13.11
N GLN A 132 7.48 -5.58 12.24
CA GLN A 132 8.51 -4.62 12.61
C GLN A 132 7.85 -3.46 13.37
N ARG A 133 8.37 -3.12 14.55
CA ARG A 133 7.87 -1.98 15.32
C ARG A 133 8.10 -0.69 14.52
N LEU A 134 7.04 0.11 14.41
CA LEU A 134 7.06 1.45 13.83
C LEU A 134 6.26 2.33 14.77
N GLU A 135 6.94 3.29 15.40
CA GLU A 135 6.36 4.15 16.44
C GLU A 135 5.68 3.34 17.58
N ASP A 136 4.40 3.59 17.82
CA ASP A 136 3.54 2.90 18.79
C ASP A 136 2.83 1.68 18.21
N GLY A 137 3.08 1.32 16.95
CA GLY A 137 2.46 0.20 16.25
C GLY A 137 3.43 -0.72 15.54
N PHE A 138 2.90 -1.45 14.57
CA PHE A 138 3.62 -2.47 13.83
C PHE A 138 3.38 -2.34 12.33
N ALA A 139 4.41 -2.61 11.55
CA ALA A 139 4.37 -2.64 10.09
C ALA A 139 4.89 -3.97 9.54
N HIS A 140 4.53 -4.27 8.30
CA HIS A 140 5.09 -5.40 7.57
C HIS A 140 6.58 -5.18 7.30
N LYS A 141 7.44 -6.03 7.85
CA LYS A 141 8.89 -5.86 7.84
C LYS A 141 9.48 -5.62 6.44
N GLY A 142 9.27 -6.54 5.51
CA GLY A 142 9.85 -6.43 4.16
C GLY A 142 9.39 -5.19 3.38
N LEU A 143 8.09 -4.86 3.43
CA LEU A 143 7.55 -3.65 2.80
C LEU A 143 8.08 -2.37 3.46
N LEU A 144 8.24 -2.37 4.79
CA LEU A 144 8.82 -1.24 5.52
C LEU A 144 10.30 -1.04 5.15
N GLN A 145 11.07 -2.13 5.02
CA GLN A 145 12.46 -2.07 4.57
C GLN A 145 12.57 -1.53 3.13
N ALA A 146 11.69 -1.95 2.23
CA ALA A 146 11.64 -1.43 0.86
C ALA A 146 11.29 0.07 0.83
N ALA A 147 10.32 0.51 1.65
CA ALA A 147 9.94 1.91 1.78
C ALA A 147 11.09 2.78 2.33
N TRP A 148 11.80 2.29 3.35
CA TRP A 148 13.00 2.95 3.88
C TRP A 148 14.10 3.09 2.84
N TRP A 149 14.39 2.01 2.12
CA TRP A 149 15.41 2.01 1.06
C TRP A 149 15.07 3.01 -0.04
N LEU A 150 13.80 3.09 -0.46
CA LEU A 150 13.33 4.06 -1.45
C LEU A 150 13.50 5.49 -0.91
N LEU A 151 13.06 5.76 0.32
CA LEU A 151 13.21 7.07 0.96
C LEU A 151 14.69 7.51 1.03
N GLU A 152 15.58 6.64 1.48
CA GLU A 152 17.02 6.95 1.57
C GLU A 152 17.63 7.26 0.20
N ARG A 153 17.19 6.56 -0.84
CA ARG A 153 17.72 6.73 -2.19
C ARG A 153 17.19 7.98 -2.88
N GLU A 154 15.93 8.33 -2.66
CA GLU A 154 15.23 9.35 -3.44
C GLU A 154 14.91 10.64 -2.64
N ALA A 155 15.26 10.71 -1.35
CA ALA A 155 15.01 11.90 -0.52
C ALA A 155 15.57 13.19 -1.15
N ASP A 156 16.82 13.16 -1.63
CA ASP A 156 17.44 14.33 -2.26
C ASP A 156 16.74 14.71 -3.57
N THR A 157 16.38 13.73 -4.40
CA THR A 157 15.64 13.95 -5.65
C THR A 157 14.25 14.56 -5.38
N LEU A 158 13.51 14.02 -4.41
CA LEU A 158 12.21 14.56 -4.02
C LEU A 158 12.33 15.98 -3.45
N LYS A 159 13.38 16.24 -2.67
CA LYS A 159 13.66 17.56 -2.12
C LYS A 159 13.97 18.59 -3.20
N GLU A 160 14.83 18.25 -4.16
CA GLU A 160 15.13 19.13 -5.30
C GLU A 160 13.89 19.43 -6.14
N LEU A 161 13.04 18.42 -6.39
CA LEU A 161 11.80 18.60 -7.13
C LEU A 161 10.82 19.51 -6.39
N LEU A 162 10.64 19.32 -5.08
CA LEU A 162 9.75 20.14 -4.25
C LEU A 162 10.25 21.59 -4.14
N GLN A 163 11.56 21.80 -4.02
CA GLN A 163 12.17 23.13 -4.00
C GLN A 163 12.03 23.85 -5.35
N SER A 164 12.20 23.12 -6.45
CA SER A 164 12.08 23.67 -7.81
C SER A 164 10.63 23.94 -8.21
N ASN A 165 9.66 23.29 -7.57
CA ASN A 165 8.24 23.37 -7.90
C ASN A 165 7.40 23.73 -6.66
N PRO A 166 7.51 24.97 -6.14
CA PRO A 166 6.81 25.36 -4.94
C PRO A 166 5.28 25.26 -5.09
N GLY A 167 4.63 24.70 -4.06
CA GLY A 167 3.18 24.51 -4.00
C GLY A 167 2.67 23.24 -4.67
N PHE A 168 3.55 22.41 -5.23
CA PHE A 168 3.21 21.09 -5.74
C PHE A 168 2.85 20.14 -4.59
N SER A 169 1.98 19.16 -4.87
CA SER A 169 1.76 18.03 -3.97
C SER A 169 2.81 16.94 -4.17
N LEU A 170 2.93 16.08 -3.17
CA LEU A 170 3.66 14.83 -3.23
C LEU A 170 2.67 13.67 -3.06
N THR A 171 2.47 12.93 -4.13
CA THR A 171 1.65 11.73 -4.17
C THR A 171 2.54 10.50 -4.16
N THR A 172 2.28 9.55 -3.28
CA THR A 172 2.80 8.20 -3.47
C THR A 172 1.67 7.28 -3.92
N SER A 173 1.99 6.35 -4.81
CA SER A 173 0.98 5.43 -5.30
C SER A 173 1.60 4.11 -5.73
N GLY A 174 0.76 3.10 -5.85
CA GLY A 174 1.16 1.81 -6.36
C GLY A 174 -0.02 0.86 -6.42
N HIS A 175 0.22 -0.32 -6.97
CA HIS A 175 -0.78 -1.38 -7.06
C HIS A 175 -0.31 -2.63 -6.28
N SER A 176 -1.23 -3.29 -5.58
CA SER A 176 -0.96 -4.53 -4.85
C SER A 176 0.26 -4.38 -3.92
N LEU A 177 1.31 -5.19 -4.09
CA LEU A 177 2.56 -5.06 -3.32
C LEU A 177 3.10 -3.62 -3.25
N GLY A 178 3.11 -2.91 -4.39
CA GLY A 178 3.64 -1.56 -4.51
C GLY A 178 2.84 -0.53 -3.75
N SER A 179 1.52 -0.72 -3.66
CA SER A 179 0.64 0.17 -2.87
C SER A 179 0.93 0.08 -1.36
N GLY A 180 1.31 -1.10 -0.87
CA GLY A 180 1.72 -1.30 0.52
C GLY A 180 3.03 -0.58 0.85
N ILE A 181 3.96 -0.58 -0.10
CA ILE A 181 5.23 0.16 0.02
C ILE A 181 4.97 1.67 -0.06
N ALA A 182 4.10 2.13 -0.96
CA ALA A 182 3.72 3.53 -1.10
C ALA A 182 3.06 4.09 0.17
N ALA A 183 2.14 3.32 0.78
CA ALA A 183 1.52 3.67 2.04
C ALA A 183 2.57 3.82 3.16
N LEU A 184 3.49 2.86 3.30
CA LEU A 184 4.56 2.94 4.30
C LEU A 184 5.54 4.07 4.01
N LEU A 185 5.88 4.33 2.75
CA LEU A 185 6.69 5.48 2.35
C LEU A 185 6.02 6.79 2.78
N THR A 186 4.70 6.90 2.61
CA THR A 186 3.92 8.07 3.06
C THR A 186 3.98 8.26 4.57
N LEU A 187 3.88 7.17 5.34
CA LEU A 187 4.07 7.23 6.79
C LEU A 187 5.45 7.78 7.16
N LEU A 188 6.51 7.27 6.51
CA LEU A 188 7.87 7.73 6.76
C LEU A 188 8.05 9.20 6.38
N LEU A 189 7.54 9.63 5.22
CA LEU A 189 7.56 11.01 4.76
C LEU A 189 6.79 11.93 5.72
N ALA A 190 5.61 11.53 6.18
CA ALA A 190 4.79 12.29 7.12
C ALA A 190 5.50 12.45 8.48
N SER A 191 6.22 11.42 8.93
CA SER A 191 7.00 11.45 10.18
C SER A 191 8.32 12.22 10.07
N SER A 192 8.78 12.53 8.85
CA SER A 192 10.10 13.12 8.58
C SER A 192 10.04 14.12 7.42
N LEU A 193 9.05 15.00 7.44
CA LEU A 193 8.82 15.99 6.36
C LEU A 193 10.04 16.89 6.14
N ASP A 194 10.76 17.20 7.22
CA ASP A 194 12.02 17.95 7.23
C ASP A 194 13.11 17.33 6.33
N ARG A 195 13.10 16.02 6.10
CA ARG A 195 14.08 15.33 5.22
C ARG A 195 13.85 15.61 3.74
N VAL A 196 12.62 15.92 3.34
CA VAL A 196 12.19 16.09 1.94
C VAL A 196 11.88 17.55 1.60
N GLY A 197 11.84 18.44 2.60
CA GLY A 197 11.65 19.88 2.44
C GLY A 197 10.34 20.40 3.04
N ASP A 198 10.06 21.69 2.85
CA ASP A 198 8.90 22.36 3.44
C ASP A 198 7.61 22.06 2.66
N LEU A 199 7.16 20.82 2.68
CA LEU A 199 5.87 20.44 2.09
C LEU A 199 4.73 20.96 2.99
N PRO A 200 3.79 21.76 2.47
CA PRO A 200 2.68 22.27 3.27
C PRO A 200 1.81 21.14 3.84
N PRO A 201 1.17 21.35 5.00
CA PRO A 201 0.17 20.42 5.51
C PRO A 201 -0.90 20.12 4.46
N GLY A 202 -1.28 18.84 4.31
CA GLY A 202 -2.29 18.40 3.34
C GLY A 202 -1.81 18.29 1.88
N LYS A 203 -0.50 18.48 1.62
CA LYS A 203 0.09 18.27 0.27
C LYS A 203 0.78 16.92 0.10
N LEU A 204 0.87 16.12 1.15
CA LEU A 204 1.30 14.72 1.11
C LEU A 204 0.09 13.82 1.12
N HIS A 205 -0.02 12.92 0.15
CA HIS A 205 -1.06 11.88 0.17
C HIS A 205 -0.62 10.60 -0.54
N CYS A 206 -1.35 9.52 -0.29
CA CYS A 206 -1.14 8.21 -0.87
C CYS A 206 -2.44 7.69 -1.50
N LEU A 207 -2.38 7.33 -2.78
CA LEU A 207 -3.45 6.58 -3.44
C LEU A 207 -3.00 5.12 -3.59
N ALA A 208 -3.54 4.25 -2.75
CA ALA A 208 -3.13 2.86 -2.65
C ALA A 208 -4.13 1.95 -3.38
N PHE A 209 -3.75 1.41 -4.55
CA PHE A 209 -4.64 0.54 -5.34
C PHE A 209 -4.49 -0.94 -4.95
N ALA A 210 -5.61 -1.57 -4.59
CA ALA A 210 -5.69 -2.95 -4.12
C ALA A 210 -4.67 -3.29 -3.00
N PRO A 211 -4.63 -2.53 -1.89
CA PRO A 211 -3.54 -2.66 -0.94
C PRO A 211 -3.56 -3.92 -0.08
N PRO A 212 -2.40 -4.54 0.19
CA PRO A 212 -2.28 -5.51 1.26
C PRO A 212 -2.39 -4.80 2.61
N ARG A 213 -2.69 -5.56 3.67
CA ARG A 213 -2.58 -5.05 5.04
C ARG A 213 -1.12 -4.89 5.42
N VAL A 214 -0.69 -3.66 5.69
CA VAL A 214 0.72 -3.34 5.93
C VAL A 214 1.03 -2.80 7.33
N VAL A 215 0.03 -2.33 8.07
CA VAL A 215 0.22 -1.73 9.41
C VAL A 215 -0.85 -2.20 10.41
N SER A 216 -0.55 -2.03 11.70
CA SER A 216 -1.50 -2.18 12.79
C SER A 216 -2.59 -1.09 12.78
N LEU A 217 -3.72 -1.38 13.42
CA LEU A 217 -4.89 -0.49 13.43
C LEU A 217 -4.56 0.91 13.96
N ASN A 218 -3.79 1.03 15.04
CA ASN A 218 -3.45 2.33 15.62
C ASN A 218 -2.72 3.24 14.62
N LEU A 219 -1.78 2.69 13.84
CA LEU A 219 -1.12 3.42 12.76
C LEU A 219 -2.08 3.72 11.61
N ALA A 220 -2.94 2.78 11.23
CA ALA A 220 -3.93 2.99 10.17
C ALA A 220 -4.90 4.14 10.51
N VAL A 221 -5.34 4.24 11.77
CA VAL A 221 -6.19 5.34 12.25
C VAL A 221 -5.40 6.64 12.28
N LYS A 222 -4.17 6.62 12.84
CA LYS A 222 -3.32 7.80 12.95
C LYS A 222 -3.00 8.45 11.60
N TYR A 223 -2.80 7.64 10.55
CA TYR A 223 -2.42 8.10 9.21
C TYR A 223 -3.58 8.07 8.20
N SER A 224 -4.82 7.96 8.68
CA SER A 224 -6.02 7.86 7.83
C SER A 224 -6.24 9.08 6.93
N ASP A 225 -5.78 10.26 7.34
CA ASP A 225 -5.86 11.49 6.55
C ASP A 225 -4.88 11.52 5.36
N PHE A 226 -3.84 10.68 5.39
CA PHE A 226 -2.81 10.65 4.35
C PHE A 226 -3.05 9.57 3.29
N ILE A 227 -3.82 8.51 3.60
CA ILE A 227 -3.93 7.33 2.75
C ILE A 227 -5.37 7.08 2.33
N THR A 228 -5.58 7.08 1.02
CA THR A 228 -6.81 6.62 0.38
C THR A 228 -6.56 5.24 -0.23
N SER A 229 -7.33 4.25 0.21
CA SER A 229 -7.28 2.89 -0.32
C SER A 229 -8.34 2.72 -1.40
N VAL A 230 -7.98 2.12 -2.52
CA VAL A 230 -8.88 1.95 -3.67
C VAL A 230 -9.01 0.47 -3.99
N VAL A 231 -10.20 -0.08 -3.83
CA VAL A 231 -10.48 -1.49 -4.08
C VAL A 231 -11.58 -1.62 -5.13
N LEU A 232 -11.22 -2.16 -6.29
CA LEU A 232 -12.21 -2.47 -7.33
C LEU A 232 -13.09 -3.63 -6.88
N GLN A 233 -14.39 -3.37 -6.77
CA GLN A 233 -15.38 -4.43 -6.55
C GLN A 233 -15.83 -4.98 -7.91
N LEU A 234 -15.61 -6.28 -8.14
CA LEU A 234 -16.25 -6.97 -9.26
C LEU A 234 -17.71 -7.23 -8.90
N ALA A 235 -18.60 -6.33 -9.30
CA ALA A 235 -20.02 -6.64 -9.35
C ALA A 235 -20.23 -7.67 -10.46
N VAL A 236 -20.83 -8.84 -10.15
CA VAL A 236 -21.31 -9.81 -11.15
C VAL A 236 -22.60 -9.29 -11.83
N SER A 237 -22.75 -7.96 -11.93
CA SER A 237 -23.86 -7.25 -12.58
C SER A 237 -23.27 -6.07 -13.37
N PRO A 238 -23.77 -5.74 -14.56
CA PRO A 238 -23.06 -4.84 -15.47
C PRO A 238 -23.14 -3.39 -14.99
N GLY A 239 -21.98 -2.81 -14.66
CA GLY A 239 -21.72 -1.38 -14.80
C GLY A 239 -21.87 -0.52 -13.55
N VAL A 240 -20.97 -0.65 -12.58
CA VAL A 240 -20.55 0.48 -11.70
C VAL A 240 -19.10 0.27 -11.27
N LEU A 241 -18.20 1.20 -11.63
CA LEU A 241 -16.89 1.36 -11.01
C LEU A 241 -17.09 2.20 -9.74
N MET A 242 -16.94 1.61 -8.55
CA MET A 242 -17.00 2.34 -7.27
C MET A 242 -15.60 2.69 -6.78
N TYR A 243 -15.40 3.96 -6.44
CA TYR A 243 -14.20 4.51 -5.80
C TYR A 243 -14.44 4.75 -4.30
N GLU A 244 -13.38 4.65 -3.49
CA GLU A 244 -13.33 4.90 -2.06
C GLU A 244 -12.44 6.13 -1.79
N GLY A 245 -13.03 7.21 -1.26
CA GLY A 245 -12.31 8.33 -0.64
C GLY A 245 -12.41 8.22 0.89
N HIS A 246 -11.26 8.32 1.56
CA HIS A 246 -11.04 8.30 3.01
C HIS A 246 -11.39 7.00 3.77
N ALA A 247 -10.37 6.49 4.45
CA ALA A 247 -10.40 5.46 5.51
C ALA A 247 -10.70 4.01 5.08
N CYS A 248 -9.64 3.35 4.63
CA CYS A 248 -9.20 1.99 4.96
C CYS A 248 -10.27 0.87 5.17
N PRO A 249 -10.19 -0.27 4.45
CA PRO A 249 -11.11 -1.42 4.61
C PRO A 249 -10.88 -2.26 5.89
N ILE A 250 -10.52 -1.63 7.01
CA ILE A 250 -10.08 -2.30 8.25
C ILE A 250 -11.18 -2.40 9.33
N LEU A 251 -12.31 -1.69 9.24
CA LEU A 251 -13.29 -1.65 10.33
C LEU A 251 -14.15 -2.93 10.53
N GLY A 252 -14.20 -3.85 9.55
CA GLY A 252 -15.00 -5.09 9.66
C GLY A 252 -14.27 -6.32 10.21
N ALA A 253 -12.99 -6.21 10.62
CA ALA A 253 -12.13 -7.37 10.90
C ALA A 253 -11.47 -7.38 12.29
N LEU A 254 -11.90 -6.53 13.22
CA LEU A 254 -11.15 -6.27 14.45
C LEU A 254 -11.93 -6.57 15.72
N SER A 255 -12.06 -7.85 16.02
CA SER A 255 -12.21 -8.26 17.42
C SER A 255 -11.35 -9.46 17.85
N GLU A 256 -10.72 -10.27 16.96
CA GLU A 256 -10.23 -11.59 17.44
C GLU A 256 -8.84 -12.09 17.00
N SER A 257 -7.99 -11.34 16.28
CA SER A 257 -6.68 -11.91 15.84
C SER A 257 -5.41 -11.13 16.20
N TRP A 258 -5.46 -10.24 17.19
CA TRP A 258 -4.28 -9.52 17.68
C TRP A 258 -4.06 -9.78 19.18
N THR A 259 -3.85 -11.05 19.55
CA THR A 259 -3.25 -11.37 20.85
C THR A 259 -1.72 -11.39 20.72
N PRO A 260 -0.98 -10.60 21.50
CA PRO A 260 0.47 -10.50 21.39
C PRO A 260 1.13 -11.83 21.79
N VAL A 261 2.01 -12.35 20.93
CA VAL A 261 2.98 -13.38 21.32
C VAL A 261 4.21 -12.65 21.83
N HIS A 262 4.45 -12.71 23.14
CA HIS A 262 5.66 -12.18 23.75
C HIS A 262 6.90 -12.93 23.23
N THR A 263 7.69 -12.32 22.33
CA THR A 263 9.07 -12.76 22.09
C THR A 263 10.01 -11.61 21.75
N ARG A 264 11.16 -11.66 22.46
CA ARG A 264 12.43 -10.92 22.41
C ARG A 264 12.60 -9.78 21.38
N GLU A 265 12.93 -8.63 21.94
CA GLU A 265 13.31 -7.37 21.30
C GLU A 265 14.40 -7.57 20.22
N GLY A 266 14.04 -7.28 18.97
CA GLY A 266 15.00 -6.97 17.91
C GLY A 266 15.43 -5.50 17.95
N PRO A 267 16.44 -5.10 17.16
CA PRO A 267 16.99 -3.75 17.22
C PRO A 267 15.92 -2.71 16.88
N SER A 268 15.70 -1.78 17.81
CA SER A 268 14.88 -0.59 17.65
C SER A 268 15.63 0.43 16.80
N TYR A 269 15.08 0.81 15.65
CA TYR A 269 15.53 2.00 14.93
C TYR A 269 14.75 3.19 15.49
N SER A 270 15.42 4.03 16.27
CA SER A 270 14.90 5.31 16.72
C SER A 270 15.04 6.33 15.58
N LEU A 271 13.92 6.98 15.24
CA LEU A 271 13.95 8.22 14.47
C LEU A 271 14.58 9.29 15.37
N HIS A 272 15.77 9.73 15.01
CA HIS A 272 16.44 10.90 15.59
C HIS A 272 16.58 11.96 14.52
#